data_AF-A0A421JW03-F1
#
_entry.id   AF-A0A421JW03-F1
#
_cell.length_a   1.000
_cell.length_b   1.000
_cell.length_c   1.000
_cell.angle_alpha   90.00
_cell.angle_beta   90.00
_cell.angle_gamma   90.00
#
_symmetry.space_group_name_H-M   'P 1'
#
loop_
_entity.id
_entity.type
_entity.pdbx_description
1 polymer ?
#
loop_
_entity_poly.entity_id
_entity_poly.type
_entity_poly.pdbx_seq_one_letter_code
_entity_poly.pdbx_strand_id
1 'polypeptide(L)'
;MSDNIPEPDSKQLTTIYKKNGQFDNQRKQLLENFKQSETYANLLLKLKILIENKIKQDPTILQKNKGKMAALIQGEITNDSKLLNIVDKDIQDKIIDSPEFHNVIRQQLLDIRRIILGITDEEYANQQQQEKLRLERLKLEAKFAQANNTDYKNNFRVKSLNNNRITKPPRFNIQKATNNQSSGSSDKDKKLPFMMY
;
A
#
# COMPACT_ATOMS: atom_id res chain seq x y z
N MET A 1 12.50 32.02 -22.73
CA MET A 1 13.70 31.36 -22.20
C MET A 1 13.24 30.43 -21.11
N SER A 2 13.14 29.15 -21.43
CA SER A 2 12.82 28.10 -20.46
C SER A 2 14.12 27.67 -19.82
N ASP A 3 14.51 28.34 -18.75
CA ASP A 3 15.66 27.92 -17.95
C ASP A 3 15.35 26.53 -17.41
N ASN A 4 16.18 25.56 -17.79
CA ASN A 4 16.18 24.21 -17.25
C ASN A 4 16.61 24.31 -15.77
N ILE A 5 15.69 24.68 -14.88
CA ILE A 5 15.94 24.64 -13.44
C ILE A 5 16.12 23.17 -13.10
N PRO A 6 17.32 22.73 -12.67
CA PRO A 6 17.56 21.35 -12.32
C PRO A 6 16.59 20.94 -11.21
N GLU A 7 16.03 19.73 -11.30
CA GLU A 7 15.24 19.18 -10.19
C GLU A 7 16.04 19.29 -8.88
N PRO A 8 15.44 19.84 -7.81
CA PRO A 8 16.17 20.07 -6.57
C PRO A 8 16.60 18.75 -5.95
N ASP A 9 17.89 18.63 -5.64
CA ASP A 9 18.45 17.44 -4.99
C ASP A 9 17.82 17.23 -3.60
N SER A 10 17.68 15.97 -3.22
CA SER A 10 17.22 15.50 -1.91
C SER A 10 17.92 16.20 -0.73
N LYS A 11 19.23 16.46 -0.85
CA LYS A 11 20.02 17.15 0.18
C LYS A 11 19.67 18.63 0.27
N GLN A 12 19.39 19.27 -0.85
CA GLN A 12 18.98 20.66 -0.91
C GLN A 12 17.59 20.85 -0.27
N LEU A 13 16.63 19.98 -0.62
CA LEU A 13 15.30 19.97 0.00
C LEU A 13 15.39 19.76 1.52
N THR A 14 16.20 18.81 1.97
CA THR A 14 16.42 18.56 3.41
C THR A 14 17.01 19.78 4.12
N THR A 15 17.98 20.45 3.49
CA THR A 15 18.64 21.63 4.06
C THR A 15 17.65 22.78 4.22
N ILE A 16 16.83 23.03 3.19
CA ILE A 16 15.83 24.09 3.21
C ILE A 16 14.71 23.76 4.20
N TYR A 17 14.26 22.51 4.25
CA TYR A 17 13.26 22.03 5.21
C TYR A 17 13.68 22.27 6.67
N LYS A 18 14.97 22.05 6.98
CA LYS A 18 15.55 22.37 8.29
C LYS A 18 15.66 23.88 8.50
N LYS A 19 16.20 24.62 7.52
CA LYS A 19 16.44 26.06 7.63
C LYS A 19 15.15 26.88 7.77
N ASN A 20 14.07 26.45 7.14
CA ASN A 20 12.76 27.10 7.20
C ASN A 20 12.02 26.86 8.53
N GLY A 21 12.59 26.09 9.45
CA GLY A 21 12.01 25.83 10.77
C GLY A 21 10.84 24.84 10.78
N GLN A 22 10.45 24.30 9.61
CA GLN A 22 9.38 23.31 9.51
C GLN A 22 9.76 22.01 10.26
N PHE A 23 11.00 21.56 10.11
CA PHE A 23 11.54 20.43 10.88
C PHE A 23 11.39 20.63 12.40
N ASP A 24 11.81 21.79 12.91
CA ASP A 24 11.75 22.08 14.34
C ASP A 24 10.31 22.20 14.85
N ASN A 25 9.41 22.76 14.04
CA ASN A 25 7.99 22.82 14.37
C ASN A 25 7.37 21.42 14.44
N GLN A 26 7.65 20.55 13.47
CA GLN A 26 7.18 19.15 13.51
C GLN A 26 7.75 18.41 14.72
N ARG A 27 9.04 18.58 15.02
CA ARG A 27 9.66 18.00 16.22
C ARG A 27 8.98 18.47 17.51
N LYS A 28 8.65 19.76 17.62
CA LYS A 28 7.93 20.31 18.78
C LYS A 28 6.52 19.73 18.89
N GLN A 29 5.78 19.67 17.78
CA GLN A 29 4.42 19.11 17.74
C GLN A 29 4.42 17.63 18.15
N LEU A 30 5.34 16.83 17.62
CA LEU A 30 5.50 15.43 18.02
C LEU A 30 5.78 15.29 19.52
N LEU A 31 6.65 16.14 20.08
CA LEU A 31 6.94 16.12 21.50
C LEU A 31 5.73 16.48 22.36
N GLU A 32 4.97 17.51 21.98
CA GLU A 32 3.76 17.91 22.71
C GLU A 32 2.66 16.84 22.61
N ASN A 33 2.44 16.28 21.41
CA ASN A 33 1.51 15.17 21.22
C ASN A 33 1.93 13.94 22.04
N PHE A 34 3.23 13.66 22.13
CA PHE A 34 3.74 12.60 22.98
C PHE A 34 3.43 12.87 24.46
N LYS A 35 3.69 14.08 24.98
CA LYS A 35 3.38 14.44 26.38
C LYS A 35 1.90 14.31 26.73
N GLN A 36 1.01 14.51 25.76
CA GLN A 36 -0.43 14.35 25.94
C GLN A 36 -0.91 12.91 25.73
N SER A 37 -0.05 12.02 25.25
CA SER A 37 -0.41 10.64 24.93
C SER A 37 -0.48 9.74 26.17
N GLU A 38 -1.25 8.67 26.05
CA GLU A 38 -1.28 7.60 27.06
C GLU A 38 0.10 6.93 27.23
N THR A 39 0.88 6.81 26.16
CA THR A 39 2.24 6.29 26.17
C THR A 39 3.13 7.07 27.15
N TYR A 40 3.02 8.40 27.17
CA TYR A 40 3.75 9.23 28.13
C TYR A 40 3.28 9.01 29.57
N ALA A 41 1.97 8.90 29.80
CA ALA A 41 1.43 8.59 31.12
C ALA A 41 1.92 7.23 31.63
N ASN A 42 1.92 6.22 30.76
CA ASN A 42 2.41 4.87 31.04
C ASN A 42 3.92 4.84 31.32
N LEU A 43 4.71 5.60 30.54
CA LEU A 43 6.13 5.77 30.78
C LEU A 43 6.39 6.42 32.15
N LEU A 44 5.67 7.49 32.46
CA LEU A 44 5.79 8.21 33.73
C LEU A 44 5.43 7.31 34.92
N LEU A 45 4.37 6.52 34.80
CA LEU A 45 3.97 5.57 35.84
C LEU A 45 5.06 4.50 36.07
N LYS A 46 5.59 3.91 35.00
CA LYS A 46 6.68 2.93 35.11
C LYS A 46 7.93 3.53 35.73
N LEU A 47 8.29 4.75 35.36
CA LEU A 47 9.40 5.49 35.96
C LEU A 47 9.21 5.69 37.47
N LYS A 48 8.00 6.10 37.91
CA LYS A 48 7.69 6.23 39.33
C LYS A 48 7.86 4.91 40.08
N ILE A 49 7.29 3.82 39.55
CA ILE A 49 7.40 2.48 40.16
C ILE A 49 8.87 2.03 40.26
N LEU A 50 9.66 2.26 39.20
CA LEU A 50 11.08 1.92 39.18
C LEU A 50 11.83 2.69 40.28
N ILE A 51 11.62 4.00 40.36
CA ILE A 51 12.25 4.86 41.37
C ILE A 51 11.82 4.44 42.78
N GLU A 52 10.54 4.20 43.03
CA GLU A 52 10.03 3.74 44.31
C GLU A 52 10.66 2.40 44.73
N ASN A 53 10.77 1.44 43.80
CA ASN A 53 11.42 0.17 44.06
C ASN A 53 12.91 0.36 44.40
N LYS A 54 13.60 1.28 43.73
CA LYS A 54 15.01 1.60 44.05
C LYS A 54 15.16 2.27 45.41
N ILE A 55 14.27 3.19 45.78
CA ILE A 55 14.28 3.81 47.11
C ILE A 55 14.03 2.78 48.21
N LYS A 56 13.12 1.81 47.97
CA LYS A 56 12.90 0.70 48.90
C LYS A 56 14.14 -0.19 49.06
N GLN A 57 14.90 -0.41 47.97
CA GLN A 57 16.14 -1.18 47.99
C GLN A 57 17.31 -0.44 48.66
N ASP A 58 17.45 0.86 48.40
CA ASP A 58 18.48 1.72 48.98
C ASP A 58 17.88 3.07 49.41
N PRO A 59 17.44 3.20 50.68
CA PRO A 59 16.87 4.45 51.21
C PRO A 59 17.87 5.60 51.24
N THR A 60 19.19 5.33 51.19
CA THR A 60 20.23 6.36 51.20
C THR A 60 20.24 7.17 49.90
N ILE A 61 19.58 6.69 48.84
CA ILE A 61 19.37 7.44 47.59
C ILE A 61 18.70 8.79 47.85
N LEU A 62 17.77 8.87 48.81
CA LEU A 62 17.09 10.11 49.19
C LEU A 62 18.01 11.10 49.92
N GLN A 63 19.12 10.62 50.49
CA GLN A 63 20.11 11.44 51.17
C GLN A 63 21.21 11.95 50.20
N LYS A 64 21.27 11.42 48.97
CA LYS A 64 22.23 11.85 47.94
C LYS A 64 21.79 13.17 47.31
N ASN A 65 22.77 13.94 46.82
CA ASN A 65 22.51 15.18 46.10
C ASN A 65 21.61 14.95 44.88
N LYS A 66 20.61 15.82 44.68
CA LYS A 66 19.59 15.71 43.62
C LYS A 66 20.17 15.43 42.24
N GLY A 67 21.29 16.07 41.89
CA GLY A 67 21.97 15.87 40.60
C GLY A 67 22.62 14.49 40.44
N LYS A 68 23.29 13.97 41.49
CA LYS A 68 23.89 12.62 41.46
C LYS A 68 22.81 11.54 41.38
N MET A 69 21.71 11.74 42.08
CA MET A 69 20.55 10.84 42.01
C MET A 69 19.92 10.84 40.61
N ALA A 70 19.69 12.01 40.01
CA ALA A 70 19.16 12.12 38.66
C ALA A 70 20.04 11.40 37.63
N ALA A 71 21.37 11.53 37.75
CA ALA A 71 22.31 10.83 36.88
C ALA A 71 22.26 9.30 37.04
N LEU A 72 22.17 8.79 38.28
CA LEU A 72 22.02 7.35 38.53
C LEU A 72 20.73 6.80 37.95
N ILE A 73 19.61 7.51 38.16
CA ILE A 73 18.30 7.14 37.62
C ILE A 73 18.34 7.15 36.08
N GLN A 74 18.94 8.18 35.48
CA GLN A 74 19.06 8.29 34.02
C GLN A 74 19.91 7.15 33.43
N GLY A 75 21.02 6.80 34.07
CA GLY A 75 21.86 5.67 33.65
C GLY A 75 21.09 4.35 33.67
N GLU A 76 20.31 4.11 34.73
CA GLU A 76 19.52 2.89 34.87
C GLU A 76 18.38 2.83 33.83
N ILE A 77 17.68 3.95 33.59
CA ILE A 77 16.64 4.06 32.56
C ILE A 77 17.20 3.74 31.18
N THR A 78 18.40 4.22 30.88
CA THR A 78 19.06 3.99 29.59
C THR A 78 19.42 2.51 29.41
N ASN A 79 19.69 1.79 30.50
CA ASN A 79 20.00 0.36 30.48
C ASN A 79 18.75 -0.53 30.47
N ASP A 80 17.58 -0.04 30.89
CA ASP A 80 16.33 -0.79 30.87
C ASP A 80 15.65 -0.72 29.49
N SER A 81 16.05 -1.64 28.61
CA SER A 81 15.50 -1.77 27.26
C SER A 81 13.97 -1.96 27.24
N LYS A 82 13.36 -2.54 28.28
CA LYS A 82 11.90 -2.75 28.31
C LYS A 82 11.13 -1.44 28.43
N LEU A 83 11.71 -0.44 29.07
CA LEU A 83 11.10 0.88 29.22
C LEU A 83 11.16 1.65 27.90
N LEU A 84 12.30 1.59 27.22
CA LEU A 84 12.52 2.24 25.92
C LEU A 84 11.63 1.64 24.83
N ASN A 85 11.44 0.31 24.83
CA ASN A 85 10.60 -0.39 23.84
C ASN A 85 9.15 0.13 23.75
N ILE A 86 8.60 0.67 24.85
CA ILE A 86 7.24 1.24 24.87
C ILE A 86 7.18 2.50 24.03
N VAL A 87 8.22 3.33 24.14
CA VAL A 87 8.35 4.58 23.38
C VAL A 87 8.71 4.26 21.94
N ASP A 88 9.57 3.29 21.70
CA ASP A 88 9.96 2.86 20.34
C ASP A 88 8.75 2.39 19.53
N LYS A 89 7.84 1.64 20.15
CA LYS A 89 6.59 1.25 19.48
C LYS A 89 5.72 2.45 19.11
N ASP A 90 5.59 3.41 20.02
CA ASP A 90 4.80 4.64 19.77
C ASP A 90 5.43 5.49 18.66
N ILE A 91 6.76 5.58 18.61
CA ILE A 91 7.52 6.22 17.53
C ILE A 91 7.27 5.50 16.21
N GLN A 92 7.35 4.17 16.20
CA GLN A 92 7.12 3.37 15.01
C GLN A 92 5.71 3.63 14.46
N ASP A 93 4.68 3.50 15.29
CA ASP A 93 3.28 3.63 14.87
C ASP A 93 2.93 5.08 14.43
N LYS A 94 3.43 6.10 15.13
CA LYS A 94 3.05 7.51 14.88
C LYS A 94 3.94 8.26 13.91
N ILE A 95 5.18 7.81 13.72
CA ILE A 95 6.17 8.51 12.90
C ILE A 95 6.57 7.65 11.71
N ILE A 96 7.05 6.43 11.94
CA ILE A 96 7.68 5.60 10.89
C ILE A 96 6.64 4.94 9.98
N ASP A 97 5.54 4.45 10.56
CA ASP A 97 4.49 3.74 9.82
C ASP A 97 3.25 4.62 9.58
N SER A 98 3.27 5.86 10.08
CA SER A 98 2.14 6.79 9.99
C SER A 98 2.04 7.41 8.59
N PRO A 99 1.04 7.04 7.78
CA PRO A 99 0.86 7.63 6.45
C PRO A 99 0.48 9.11 6.55
N GLU A 100 -0.26 9.50 7.59
CA GLU A 100 -0.66 10.90 7.83
C GLU A 100 0.56 11.78 8.07
N PHE A 101 1.49 11.32 8.92
CA PHE A 101 2.73 12.04 9.19
C PHE A 101 3.59 12.19 7.92
N HIS A 102 3.71 11.11 7.14
CA HIS A 102 4.41 11.14 5.86
C HIS A 102 3.76 12.09 4.84
N ASN A 103 2.43 12.16 4.81
CA ASN A 103 1.71 13.07 3.92
C ASN A 103 1.97 14.53 4.27
N VAL A 104 2.00 14.87 5.57
CA VAL A 104 2.33 16.23 6.04
C VAL A 104 3.74 16.62 5.62
N ILE A 105 4.74 15.77 5.85
CA ILE A 105 6.12 16.04 5.42
C ILE A 105 6.19 16.15 3.89
N ARG A 106 5.52 15.25 3.16
CA ARG A 106 5.51 15.29 1.70
C ARG A 106 4.95 16.61 1.17
N GLN A 107 3.85 17.10 1.72
CA GLN A 107 3.27 18.40 1.34
C GLN A 107 4.25 19.54 1.59
N GLN A 108 4.88 19.57 2.78
CA GLN A 108 5.88 20.58 3.12
C GLN A 108 7.09 20.56 2.17
N LEU A 109 7.55 19.38 1.78
CA LEU A 109 8.65 19.23 0.81
C LEU A 109 8.23 19.63 -0.61
N LEU A 110 6.99 19.35 -1.01
CA LEU A 110 6.44 19.81 -2.29
C LEU A 110 6.33 21.33 -2.34
N ASP A 111 5.92 21.96 -1.25
CA ASP A 111 5.87 23.42 -1.15
C ASP A 111 7.27 24.04 -1.27
N ILE A 112 8.26 23.47 -0.58
CA ILE A 112 9.66 23.88 -0.70
C ILE A 112 10.14 23.71 -2.15
N ARG A 113 9.87 22.57 -2.77
CA ARG A 113 10.23 22.30 -4.16
C ARG A 113 9.59 23.33 -5.11
N ARG A 114 8.31 23.65 -4.90
CA ARG A 114 7.58 24.67 -5.67
C ARG A 114 8.25 26.04 -5.56
N ILE A 115 8.60 26.46 -4.35
CA ILE A 115 9.29 27.73 -4.09
C ILE A 115 10.66 27.76 -4.79
N ILE A 116 11.42 26.67 -4.76
CA ILE A 116 12.73 26.59 -5.45
C ILE A 116 12.58 26.70 -6.96
N LEU A 117 11.55 26.08 -7.54
CA LEU A 117 11.28 26.11 -8.97
C LEU A 117 10.63 27.43 -9.44
N GLY A 118 10.29 28.34 -8.51
CA GLY A 118 9.65 29.61 -8.83
C GLY A 118 8.23 29.47 -9.40
N ILE A 119 7.60 28.32 -9.21
CA ILE A 119 6.24 28.03 -9.72
C ILE A 119 5.24 28.86 -8.91
N THR A 120 4.44 29.66 -9.61
CA THR A 120 3.42 30.49 -8.99
C THR A 120 2.25 29.66 -8.46
N ASP A 121 1.49 30.20 -7.49
CA ASP A 121 0.35 29.49 -6.89
C ASP A 121 -0.70 29.08 -7.95
N GLU A 122 -0.89 29.89 -9.00
CA GLU A 122 -1.81 29.59 -10.11
C GLU A 122 -1.32 28.43 -10.99
N GLU A 123 -0.04 28.40 -11.33
CA GLU A 123 0.56 27.33 -12.15
C GLU A 123 0.53 25.99 -11.41
N TYR A 124 0.80 26.00 -10.10
CA TYR A 124 0.74 24.80 -9.26
C TYR A 124 -0.69 24.24 -9.13
N ALA A 125 -1.69 25.12 -8.97
CA ALA A 125 -3.10 24.71 -8.92
C ALA A 125 -3.56 24.09 -10.25
N ASN A 126 -3.15 24.66 -11.37
CA ASN A 126 -3.43 24.12 -12.70
C ASN A 126 -2.78 22.75 -12.91
N GLN A 127 -1.53 22.59 -12.46
CA GLN A 127 -0.80 21.33 -12.58
C GLN A 127 -1.42 20.21 -11.72
N GLN A 128 -1.81 20.53 -10.47
CA GLN A 128 -2.56 19.63 -9.58
C GLN A 128 -3.92 19.23 -10.18
N GLN A 129 -4.66 20.17 -10.77
CA GLN A 129 -5.94 19.86 -11.42
C GLN A 129 -5.77 18.96 -12.64
N GLN A 130 -4.76 19.21 -13.48
CA GLN A 130 -4.46 18.37 -14.63
C GLN A 130 -4.04 16.95 -14.20
N GLU A 131 -3.21 16.84 -13.17
CA GLU A 131 -2.79 15.55 -12.65
C GLU A 131 -3.97 14.77 -12.05
N LYS A 132 -4.85 15.46 -11.32
CA LYS A 132 -6.09 14.87 -10.77
C LYS A 132 -7.02 14.37 -11.87
N LEU A 133 -7.26 15.19 -12.90
CA LEU A 133 -8.07 14.79 -14.07
C LEU A 133 -7.45 13.60 -14.80
N ARG A 134 -6.12 13.56 -14.93
CA ARG A 134 -5.40 12.45 -15.54
C ARG A 134 -5.54 11.17 -14.72
N LEU A 135 -5.40 11.25 -13.40
CA LEU A 135 -5.57 10.10 -12.49
C LEU A 135 -7.01 9.57 -12.52
N GLU A 136 -7.98 10.47 -12.55
CA GLU A 136 -9.40 10.12 -12.66
C GLU A 136 -9.70 9.42 -13.98
N ARG A 137 -9.16 9.93 -15.10
CA ARG A 137 -9.27 9.29 -16.41
C ARG A 137 -8.67 7.89 -16.42
N LEU A 138 -7.45 7.71 -15.88
CA LEU A 138 -6.80 6.41 -15.77
C LEU A 138 -7.61 5.44 -14.90
N LYS A 139 -8.19 5.93 -13.80
CA LYS A 139 -9.03 5.11 -12.92
C LYS A 139 -10.32 4.69 -13.61
N LEU A 140 -10.92 5.58 -14.41
CA LEU A 140 -12.09 5.28 -15.23
C LEU A 140 -11.76 4.21 -16.28
N GLU A 141 -10.64 4.38 -16.99
CA GLU A 141 -10.15 3.44 -18.01
C GLU A 141 -9.87 2.05 -17.41
N ALA A 142 -9.21 2.00 -16.25
CA ALA A 142 -8.97 0.74 -15.54
C ALA A 142 -10.28 0.05 -15.12
N LYS A 143 -11.29 0.81 -14.68
CA LYS A 143 -12.62 0.27 -14.37
C LYS A 143 -13.32 -0.28 -15.62
N PHE A 144 -13.25 0.42 -16.74
CA PHE A 144 -13.80 -0.05 -18.02
C PHE A 144 -13.10 -1.31 -18.52
N ALA A 145 -11.77 -1.39 -18.42
CA ALA A 145 -11.00 -2.58 -18.79
C ALA A 145 -11.31 -3.80 -17.91
N GLN A 146 -11.63 -3.58 -16.63
CA GLN A 146 -12.07 -4.64 -15.71
C GLN A 146 -13.49 -5.13 -16.01
N ALA A 147 -14.43 -4.22 -16.28
CA ALA A 147 -15.82 -4.56 -16.63
C ALA A 147 -15.91 -5.39 -17.93
N ASN A 148 -15.15 -5.01 -18.95
CA ASN A 148 -15.09 -5.76 -20.21
C ASN A 148 -14.53 -7.19 -20.03
N ASN A 149 -13.64 -7.42 -19.05
CA ASN A 149 -13.11 -8.75 -18.74
C ASN A 149 -14.11 -9.64 -17.98
N THR A 150 -14.97 -9.06 -17.13
CA THR A 150 -16.00 -9.82 -16.40
C THR A 150 -17.14 -10.26 -17.32
N ASP A 151 -17.51 -9.42 -18.30
CA ASP A 151 -18.60 -9.73 -19.23
C ASP A 151 -18.23 -10.84 -20.22
N TYR A 152 -16.95 -10.91 -20.65
CA TYR A 152 -16.46 -12.01 -21.48
C TYR A 152 -16.43 -13.37 -20.74
N LYS A 153 -16.21 -13.39 -19.42
CA LYS A 153 -16.20 -14.63 -18.63
C LYS A 153 -17.60 -15.16 -18.30
N ASN A 154 -18.60 -14.29 -18.17
CA ASN A 154 -19.97 -14.69 -17.85
C ASN A 154 -20.74 -15.26 -19.07
N ASN A 155 -20.34 -14.91 -20.29
CA ASN A 155 -21.01 -15.40 -21.51
C ASN A 155 -20.59 -16.82 -21.94
N PHE A 156 -19.55 -17.42 -21.35
CA PHE A 156 -19.15 -18.81 -21.64
C PHE A 156 -19.75 -19.86 -20.69
N ARG A 157 -20.51 -19.43 -19.68
CA ARG A 157 -21.17 -20.36 -18.73
C ARG A 157 -22.58 -20.73 -19.18
N VAL A 158 -22.72 -21.12 -20.45
CA VAL A 158 -23.98 -21.62 -20.99
C VAL A 158 -24.15 -23.09 -20.61
N LYS A 159 -24.99 -23.32 -19.58
CA LYS A 159 -25.85 -24.50 -19.36
C LYS A 159 -25.23 -25.88 -19.67
N SER A 160 -24.64 -26.51 -18.66
CA SER A 160 -24.64 -27.99 -18.58
C SER A 160 -26.09 -28.46 -18.42
N LEU A 161 -26.70 -28.90 -19.51
CA LEU A 161 -28.04 -29.50 -19.55
C LEU A 161 -27.95 -30.94 -19.04
N ASN A 162 -28.05 -31.10 -17.72
CA ASN A 162 -28.34 -32.40 -17.13
C ASN A 162 -29.86 -32.56 -17.09
N ASN A 163 -30.45 -33.20 -18.10
CA ASN A 163 -31.84 -33.67 -18.06
C ASN A 163 -32.03 -34.87 -18.99
N ASN A 164 -32.14 -36.05 -18.37
CA ASN A 164 -32.71 -37.26 -18.96
C ASN A 164 -34.13 -36.98 -19.47
N ARG A 165 -34.30 -36.75 -20.78
CA ARG A 165 -35.57 -36.97 -21.47
C ARG A 165 -35.30 -37.56 -22.84
N ILE A 166 -35.74 -38.80 -23.01
CA ILE A 166 -35.85 -39.51 -24.28
C ILE A 166 -36.76 -38.66 -25.19
N THR A 167 -36.17 -37.93 -26.14
CA THR A 167 -36.89 -37.30 -27.23
C THR A 167 -36.56 -38.07 -28.50
N LYS A 168 -37.45 -38.97 -28.92
CA LYS A 168 -37.32 -39.63 -30.21
C LYS A 168 -37.33 -38.55 -31.31
N PRO A 169 -36.40 -38.57 -32.28
CA PRO A 169 -36.38 -37.60 -33.36
C PRO A 169 -37.60 -37.77 -34.28
N PRO A 170 -38.13 -36.69 -34.86
CA PRO A 170 -39.22 -36.76 -35.81
C PRO A 170 -38.76 -37.52 -37.07
N ARG A 171 -39.48 -38.59 -37.43
CA ARG A 171 -39.27 -39.30 -38.70
C ARG A 171 -39.78 -38.44 -39.84
N PHE A 172 -38.88 -37.79 -40.57
CA PHE A 172 -39.20 -37.19 -41.86
C PHE A 172 -39.13 -38.27 -42.95
N ASN A 173 -40.28 -38.55 -43.55
CA ASN A 173 -40.41 -39.46 -44.68
C ASN A 173 -40.30 -38.64 -45.97
N ILE A 174 -39.09 -38.54 -46.52
CA ILE A 174 -38.85 -37.89 -47.82
C ILE A 174 -38.54 -38.98 -48.84
N GLN A 175 -39.47 -39.12 -49.78
CA GLN A 175 -39.45 -40.10 -50.86
C GLN A 175 -38.29 -39.83 -51.82
N LYS A 176 -37.58 -40.90 -52.19
CA LYS A 176 -36.52 -40.88 -53.21
C LYS A 176 -37.16 -40.77 -54.60
N ALA A 177 -36.71 -39.79 -55.38
CA ALA A 177 -36.75 -39.86 -56.85
C ALA A 177 -35.33 -40.15 -57.36
N THR A 178 -35.17 -41.32 -57.94
CA THR A 178 -33.96 -41.86 -58.58
C THR A 178 -33.95 -41.52 -60.06
N ASN A 179 -32.74 -41.35 -60.62
CA ASN A 179 -32.25 -41.73 -61.98
C ASN A 179 -31.33 -40.62 -62.53
N ASN A 180 -30.19 -40.89 -63.18
CA ASN A 180 -29.51 -42.15 -63.53
C ASN A 180 -28.08 -41.82 -64.01
N GLN A 181 -27.12 -42.72 -63.71
CA GLN A 181 -26.05 -43.30 -64.56
C GLN A 181 -25.07 -42.39 -65.34
N SER A 182 -23.80 -42.71 -65.63
CA SER A 182 -22.81 -43.80 -65.40
C SER A 182 -21.53 -43.38 -66.16
N SER A 183 -20.27 -43.63 -65.74
CA SER A 183 -19.39 -44.80 -66.02
C SER A 183 -17.93 -44.38 -65.73
N GLY A 184 -16.91 -45.16 -65.33
CA GLY A 184 -16.68 -46.60 -65.09
C GLY A 184 -15.40 -46.79 -64.23
N SER A 185 -15.33 -47.82 -63.36
CA SER A 185 -14.44 -49.03 -63.40
C SER A 185 -12.93 -48.76 -63.54
N SER A 186 -11.99 -49.33 -62.77
CA SER A 186 -11.93 -50.65 -62.11
C SER A 186 -10.75 -50.80 -61.11
N ASP A 187 -11.01 -51.50 -60.00
CA ASP A 187 -10.22 -52.51 -59.25
C ASP A 187 -8.68 -52.42 -59.06
N LYS A 188 -8.20 -52.58 -57.81
CA LYS A 188 -7.93 -53.91 -57.21
C LYS A 188 -7.47 -53.84 -55.74
N ASP A 189 -8.15 -54.67 -54.96
CA ASP A 189 -7.90 -55.25 -53.64
C ASP A 189 -6.44 -55.36 -53.13
N LYS A 190 -6.29 -55.23 -51.80
CA LYS A 190 -5.63 -56.26 -50.95
C LYS A 190 -5.96 -56.11 -49.45
N LYS A 191 -6.70 -57.13 -48.99
CA LYS A 191 -6.99 -57.72 -47.67
C LYS A 191 -6.18 -57.30 -46.41
N LEU A 192 -6.97 -57.14 -45.33
CA LEU A 192 -6.71 -57.23 -43.86
C LEU A 192 -6.14 -58.63 -43.44
N PRO A 193 -5.84 -59.00 -42.14
CA PRO A 193 -6.17 -58.36 -40.84
C PRO A 193 -5.13 -58.45 -39.66
N PHE A 194 -5.36 -57.60 -38.65
CA PHE A 194 -5.49 -57.85 -37.18
C PHE A 194 -4.76 -59.02 -36.45
N MET A 195 -4.02 -58.68 -35.37
CA MET A 195 -3.99 -59.34 -34.03
C MET A 195 -3.12 -58.46 -33.09
N MET A 196 -3.64 -57.78 -32.04
CA MET A 196 -3.85 -58.25 -30.65
C MET A 196 -2.72 -59.14 -30.10
N TYR A 197 -1.84 -58.58 -29.28
CA TYR A 197 -1.88 -58.66 -27.80
C TYR A 197 -1.16 -57.44 -27.21
#